data_AF-A0A9N9JW05-F1
#
_entry.id   AF-A0A9N9JW05-F1
#
_cell.length_a   1.000
_cell.length_b   1.000
_cell.length_c   1.000
_cell.angle_alpha   90.00
_cell.angle_beta   90.00
_cell.angle_gamma   90.00
#
_symmetry.space_group_name_H-M   'P 1'
#
loop_
_entity.id
_entity.type
_entity.pdbx_description
1 polymer ?
#
loop_
_entity_poly.entity_id
_entity_poly.type
_entity_poly.pdbx_seq_one_letter_code
_entity_poly.pdbx_strand_id
1 'polypeptide(L)' 'MLMTIHEILDEEFRIEHKRRRPRTTSTNAVKVRNVFCNASKKVLLISAVIDDYNYNMSGVDIAKQLRGYYDTQVPVH' A
#
# COMPACT_ATOMS: atom_id res chain seq x y z
N MET A 1 10.52 12.06 -9.46
CA MET A 1 11.93 11.60 -9.46
C MET A 1 11.96 10.35 -8.60
N LEU A 2 12.29 9.18 -9.16
CA LEU A 2 12.41 7.96 -8.36
C LEU A 2 13.69 8.07 -7.51
N MET A 3 13.56 8.16 -6.19
CA MET A 3 14.70 8.09 -5.28
C MET A 3 14.96 6.64 -4.88
N THR A 4 16.16 6.15 -5.19
CA THR A 4 16.60 4.77 -4.91
C THR A 4 16.83 4.51 -3.41
N ILE A 5 17.04 5.57 -2.62
CA ILE A 5 17.28 5.50 -1.18
C ILE A 5 16.42 6.56 -0.52
N HIS A 6 15.63 6.16 0.47
CA HIS A 6 14.88 7.06 1.32
C HIS A 6 15.27 6.77 2.77
N GLU A 7 15.38 7.82 3.57
CA GLU A 7 15.56 7.66 5.01
C GLU A 7 14.18 7.45 5.66
N ILE A 8 14.08 6.42 6.51
CA ILE A 8 12.79 5.96 7.07
C ILE A 8 12.34 6.82 8.26
N LEU A 9 13.29 7.43 8.96
CA LEU A 9 13.06 8.08 10.25
C LEU A 9 12.84 9.59 10.15
N ASP A 10 13.33 10.23 9.07
CA ASP A 10 13.25 11.68 8.95
C ASP A 10 11.85 12.14 8.56
N GLU A 11 11.38 13.16 9.28
CA GLU A 11 10.04 13.74 9.09
C GLU A 11 9.89 14.40 7.71
N GLU A 12 11.00 14.83 7.12
CA GLU A 12 11.08 15.38 5.77
C GLU A 12 10.65 14.37 4.69
N PHE A 13 10.82 13.07 4.95
CA PHE A 13 10.41 12.00 4.03
C PHE A 13 8.99 11.51 4.30
N ARG A 14 8.17 12.27 5.03
CA ARG A 14 6.75 11.96 5.21
C ARG A 14 5.88 12.77 4.27
N ILE A 15 5.00 12.07 3.55
CA ILE A 15 4.06 12.65 2.60
C ILE A 15 2.66 12.56 3.17
N GLU A 16 1.89 13.64 3.01
CA GLU A 16 0.47 13.63 3.35
C GLU A 16 -0.33 12.83 2.33
N HIS A 17 -1.08 11.84 2.80
CA HIS A 17 -1.97 11.07 1.95
C HIS A 17 -3.36 10.96 2.57
N LYS A 18 -4.39 11.27 1.78
CA LYS A 18 -5.78 11.01 2.17
C LYS A 18 -6.05 9.51 2.07
N ARG A 19 -6.26 8.85 3.21
CA ARG A 19 -6.49 7.40 3.29
C ARG A 19 -7.92 7.11 3.74
N ARG A 20 -8.45 5.96 3.32
CA ARG A 20 -9.76 5.45 3.76
C ARG A 20 -9.58 4.59 5.01
N ARG A 21 -10.50 4.73 5.96
CA ARG A 21 -10.53 3.88 7.16
C ARG A 21 -10.59 2.40 6.75
N PRO A 22 -9.71 1.53 7.28
CA PRO A 22 -9.73 0.10 6.95
C PRO A 22 -11.05 -0.59 7.35
N ARG A 23 -11.42 -1.63 6.60
CA ARG A 23 -12.53 -2.52 6.98
C ARG A 23 -12.23 -3.24 8.29
N THR A 24 -13.27 -3.67 9.00
CA THR A 24 -13.15 -4.44 10.24
C THR A 24 -12.43 -5.77 10.04
N THR A 25 -12.49 -6.32 8.83
CA THR A 25 -11.85 -7.59 8.44
C THR A 25 -10.36 -7.47 8.11
N SER A 26 -9.78 -6.27 8.11
CA SER A 26 -8.34 -6.11 7.91
C SER A 26 -7.56 -6.70 9.08
N THR A 27 -6.47 -7.41 8.82
CA THR A 27 -5.62 -8.05 9.85
C THR A 27 -5.18 -7.09 10.95
N ASN A 28 -4.95 -5.82 10.61
CA ASN A 28 -4.53 -4.77 11.54
C ASN A 28 -5.66 -3.80 11.94
N ALA A 29 -6.92 -4.13 11.66
CA ALA A 29 -8.06 -3.23 11.83
C ALA A 29 -8.18 -2.67 13.26
N VAL A 30 -7.95 -3.52 14.27
CA VAL A 30 -8.09 -3.15 15.69
C VAL A 30 -7.17 -1.98 16.05
N LYS A 31 -5.93 -1.99 15.58
CA LYS A 31 -4.95 -0.94 15.87
C LYS A 31 -5.16 0.29 14.99
N VAL A 32 -5.33 0.08 13.68
CA VAL A 32 -5.30 1.18 12.69
C VAL A 32 -6.61 1.97 12.69
N ARG A 33 -7.76 1.34 12.93
CA ARG A 33 -9.06 2.06 12.89
C ARG A 33 -9.19 3.12 13.98
N ASN A 34 -8.50 2.98 15.11
CA ASN A 34 -8.51 3.97 16.18
C ASN A 34 -7.90 5.30 15.73
N VAL A 35 -6.90 5.27 14.84
CA VAL A 35 -6.29 6.47 14.24
C VAL A 35 -7.32 7.31 13.48
N PHE A 36 -8.36 6.67 12.91
CA PHE A 36 -9.41 7.33 12.14
C PHE A 36 -10.58 7.83 13.01
N CYS A 37 -10.66 7.45 14.28
CA CYS A 37 -11.81 7.71 15.15
C CYS A 37 -13.14 7.36 14.43
N ASN A 38 -14.02 8.35 14.25
CA ASN A 38 -15.30 8.21 13.55
C ASN A 38 -15.22 8.58 12.06
N ALA A 39 -14.09 9.07 11.58
CA ALA A 39 -13.94 9.50 10.19
C ALA A 39 -13.82 8.30 9.24
N SER A 40 -14.51 8.36 8.10
CA SER A 40 -14.39 7.35 7.04
C SER A 40 -13.11 7.51 6.20
N LYS A 41 -12.54 8.71 6.19
CA LYS A 41 -11.26 9.08 5.55
C LYS A 41 -10.48 10.02 6.47
N LYS A 42 -9.15 9.98 6.44
CA LYS A 42 -8.27 10.86 7.21
C LYS A 42 -7.00 11.14 6.42
N VAL A 43 -6.46 12.36 6.54
CA VAL A 43 -5.13 12.68 6.03
C VAL A 43 -4.11 12.14 7.02
N LEU A 44 -3.19 11.30 6.54
CA LEU A 44 -2.15 10.69 7.35
C LEU A 44 -0.80 10.95 6.70
N LEU A 45 0.20 11.24 7.53
CA LEU A 45 1.59 11.24 7.12
C LEU A 45 2.07 9.80 6.97
N ILE A 46 2.54 9.44 5.78
CA ILE A 46 3.14 8.14 5.47
C ILE A 46 4.56 8.36 4.98
N SER A 47 5.45 7.39 5.20
CA SER A 47 6.80 7.46 4.62
C SER A 47 6.72 7.42 3.10
N ALA A 48 7.49 8.29 2.44
CA ALA A 48 7.64 8.36 1.00
C ALA A 48 8.03 7.01 0.38
N VAL A 49 8.85 6.20 1.07
CA VAL A 49 9.18 4.83 0.65
C VAL A 49 7.94 3.98 0.46
N ILE A 50 7.04 4.03 1.44
CA ILE A 50 5.84 3.21 1.44
C ILE A 50 4.90 3.70 0.33
N ASP A 51 4.84 5.01 0.11
CA ASP A 51 4.04 5.57 -0.98
C ASP A 51 4.59 5.18 -2.34
N ASP A 52 5.89 5.38 -2.58
CA ASP A 52 6.60 5.00 -3.80
C ASP A 52 6.53 3.50 -4.07
N TYR A 53 6.65 2.66 -3.03
CA TYR A 53 6.46 1.22 -3.15
C TYR A 53 5.02 0.89 -3.58
N ASN A 54 4.02 1.46 -2.91
CA ASN A 54 2.62 1.18 -3.23
C ASN A 54 2.25 1.67 -4.64
N TYR A 55 2.86 2.76 -5.11
CA TYR A 55 2.61 3.31 -6.43
C TYR A 55 3.33 2.52 -7.54
N ASN A 56 4.62 2.20 -7.34
CA ASN A 56 5.46 1.62 -8.38
C ASN A 56 5.56 0.09 -8.33
N MET A 57 5.65 -0.51 -7.14
CA MET A 57 5.93 -1.94 -6.95
C MET A 57 4.68 -2.83 -6.90
N SER A 58 3.48 -2.25 -6.75
CA SER A 58 2.22 -3.02 -6.92
C SER A 58 2.08 -3.62 -8.33
N GLY A 59 2.82 -3.12 -9.33
CA GLY A 59 2.73 -3.60 -10.71
C GLY A 59 3.09 -5.07 -10.89
N VAL A 60 4.11 -5.59 -10.18
CA VAL A 60 4.53 -6.99 -10.32
C VAL A 60 3.49 -7.94 -9.71
N ASP A 61 2.97 -7.62 -8.52
CA ASP A 61 1.94 -8.44 -7.87
C ASP A 61 0.61 -8.37 -8.63
N ILE A 62 0.22 -7.20 -9.15
CA ILE A 62 -0.96 -7.05 -10.00
C ILE A 62 -0.79 -7.85 -11.31
N ALA A 63 0.37 -7.75 -11.96
CA ALA A 63 0.66 -8.53 -13.18
C ALA A 63 0.64 -10.04 -12.90
N LYS A 64 1.20 -10.47 -11.77
CA LYS A 64 1.16 -11.87 -11.32
C LYS A 64 -0.26 -12.34 -11.03
N GLN A 65 -1.08 -11.53 -10.35
CA GLN A 65 -2.48 -11.84 -10.08
C GLN A 65 -3.30 -11.96 -11.37
N LEU A 66 -3.11 -11.03 -12.32
CA LEU A 66 -3.75 -11.07 -13.63
C LEU A 66 -3.31 -12.30 -14.44
N ARG A 67 -2.01 -12.62 -14.44
CA ARG A 67 -1.49 -13.83 -15.09
C ARG A 67 -2.04 -15.11 -14.46
N GLY A 68 -2.22 -15.17 -13.14
CA GLY A 68 -2.82 -16.32 -12.48
C GLY A 68 -4.32 -16.46 -12.73
N TYR A 69 -5.02 -15.37 -13.04
CA TYR A 69 -6.44 -15.40 -13.40
C TYR A 69 -6.66 -15.96 -14.81
N TYR A 70 -5.75 -15.65 -15.73
CA TYR A 70 -5.74 -16.23 -17.08
C TYR A 70 -4.77 -17.41 -17.11
N ASP A 71 -5.26 -18.62 -16.80
CA ASP A 71 -4.53 -19.88 -16.97
C ASP A 71 -4.15 -20.07 -18.45
N THR A 72 -3.04 -19.45 -18.82
CA THR A 72 -2.42 -19.49 -20.16
C THR A 72 -1.22 -20.42 -20.18
N GLN A 73 -0.88 -21.00 -19.02
CA GLN A 73 0.18 -21.99 -18.92
C GLN A 73 -0.38 -23.34 -19.35
N VAL A 74 0.14 -23.86 -20.45
CA VAL A 74 -0.10 -25.25 -20.87
C VAL A 74 0.47 -26.16 -19.78
N PRO A 75 -0.32 -27.05 -19.16
CA PRO A 75 0.23 -28.00 -18.20
C PRO A 75 1.27 -28.87 -18.91
N VAL A 76 2.48 -28.88 -18.38
CA VAL A 76 3.53 -29.80 -18.83
C VAL A 76 3.21 -31.16 -18.19
N HIS A 77 2.79 -32.11 -19.02
CA HIS A 77 2.59 -33.52 -18.65
C HIS A 77 3.92 -34.28 -18.59
#